data_AF-A0A7K1SYQ3-F1
#
_entry.id   AF-A0A7K1SYQ3-F1
#
_cell.length_a   1.000
_cell.length_b   1.000
_cell.length_c   1.000
_cell.angle_alpha   90.00
_cell.angle_beta   90.00
_cell.angle_gamma   90.00
#
_symmetry.space_group_name_H-M   'P 1'
#
loop_
_entity.id
_entity.type
_entity.pdbx_description
1 polymer ?
#
loop_
_entity_poly.entity_id
_entity_poly.type
_entity_poly.pdbx_seq_one_letter_code
_entity_poly.pdbx_strand_id
1 'polypeptide(L)'
;MRKLLFILLIILGFLSCKRSIHQQTPPEYDTNLVHTLRKLEQRYADKKVRINTWDKKADAYQDIPVLDDDQQITGTLTIGDSVKFIAIDLGQPDGIRAAIKLPDNKTGYIQYWKIEEFEPAARIDPDLKN
;
A
#
# COMPACT_ATOMS: atom_id res chain seq x y z
N MET A 1 -46.79 12.74 24.68
CA MET A 1 -45.66 11.88 25.12
C MET A 1 -45.36 10.72 24.17
N ARG A 2 -46.37 9.97 23.67
CA ARG A 2 -46.14 8.78 22.81
C ARG A 2 -45.50 9.07 21.42
N LYS A 3 -45.75 10.26 20.84
CA LYS A 3 -45.17 10.68 19.54
C LYS A 3 -43.67 11.02 19.62
N LEU A 4 -43.20 11.53 20.76
CA LEU A 4 -41.79 11.87 21.00
C LEU A 4 -40.90 10.63 21.11
N LEU A 5 -41.44 9.56 21.71
CA LEU A 5 -40.75 8.27 21.83
C LEU A 5 -40.52 7.61 20.47
N PHE A 6 -41.46 7.77 19.53
CA PHE A 6 -41.36 7.21 18.18
C PHE A 6 -40.26 7.88 17.35
N ILE A 7 -40.13 9.20 17.45
CA ILE A 7 -39.07 9.96 16.76
C ILE A 7 -37.69 9.58 17.30
N LEU A 8 -37.57 9.43 18.64
CA LEU A 8 -36.33 9.01 19.28
C LEU A 8 -35.88 7.61 18.81
N LEU A 9 -36.83 6.68 18.69
CA LEU A 9 -36.56 5.31 18.21
C LEU A 9 -36.12 5.28 16.73
N ILE A 10 -36.71 6.13 15.89
CA ILE A 10 -36.30 6.24 14.48
C ILE A 10 -34.88 6.80 14.37
N ILE A 11 -34.55 7.87 15.12
CA ILE A 11 -33.21 8.47 15.12
C ILE A 11 -32.16 7.46 15.64
N LEU A 12 -32.45 6.74 16.73
CA LEU A 12 -31.58 5.69 17.27
C LEU A 12 -31.40 4.51 16.29
N GLY A 13 -32.45 4.13 15.56
CA GLY A 13 -32.37 3.13 14.49
C GLY A 13 -31.46 3.57 13.34
N PHE A 14 -31.54 4.84 12.91
CA PHE A 14 -30.66 5.40 11.89
C PHE A 14 -29.19 5.47 12.35
N LEU A 15 -28.93 5.82 13.62
CA LEU A 15 -27.58 5.82 14.19
C LEU A 15 -26.98 4.41 14.32
N SER A 16 -27.81 3.40 14.59
CA SER A 16 -27.35 2.01 14.68
C SER A 16 -27.03 1.41 13.29
N CYS A 17 -27.71 1.84 12.22
CA CYS A 17 -27.37 1.45 10.85
C CYS A 17 -26.10 2.11 10.32
N LYS A 18 -25.83 3.38 10.68
CA LYS A 18 -24.64 4.10 10.18
C LYS A 18 -23.32 3.52 10.72
N ARG A 19 -23.34 2.87 11.88
CA ARG A 19 -22.13 2.29 12.50
C ARG A 19 -21.72 0.94 11.91
N SER A 20 -22.62 0.24 11.21
CA SER A 20 -22.38 -1.11 10.69
C SER A 20 -21.79 -1.16 9.27
N ILE A 21 -21.77 -0.04 8.53
CA ILE A 21 -21.35 -0.01 7.12
C ILE A 21 -19.84 0.34 6.95
N HIS A 22 -19.15 0.68 8.04
CA HIS A 22 -17.77 1.19 7.98
C HIS A 22 -16.72 0.30 8.65
N GLN A 23 -16.99 -1.00 8.75
CA GLN A 23 -15.95 -2.00 8.93
C GLN A 23 -15.91 -2.81 7.64
N GLN A 24 -15.26 -2.25 6.61
CA GLN A 24 -14.82 -3.06 5.49
C GLN A 24 -13.85 -4.07 6.07
N THR A 25 -14.29 -5.32 6.23
CA THR A 25 -13.41 -6.42 6.55
C THR A 25 -12.30 -6.43 5.50
N PRO A 26 -11.01 -6.44 5.89
CA PRO A 26 -9.93 -6.43 4.93
C PRO A 26 -10.06 -7.63 3.96
N PRO A 27 -9.58 -7.48 2.71
CA PRO A 27 -9.60 -8.57 1.74
C PRO A 27 -8.93 -9.82 2.30
N GLU A 28 -9.62 -10.96 2.20
CA GLU A 28 -9.08 -12.26 2.61
C GLU A 28 -8.19 -12.81 1.50
N TYR A 29 -6.90 -12.99 1.80
CA TYR A 29 -5.90 -13.48 0.84
C TYR A 29 -5.60 -14.97 1.07
N ASP A 30 -5.30 -15.68 -0.02
CA ASP A 30 -4.84 -17.07 0.03
C ASP A 30 -3.58 -17.21 0.92
N THR A 31 -3.54 -18.24 1.75
CA THR A 31 -2.44 -18.48 2.71
C THR A 31 -1.08 -18.64 2.02
N ASN A 32 -1.03 -19.26 0.84
CA ASN A 32 0.21 -19.41 0.06
C ASN A 32 0.72 -18.08 -0.47
N LEU A 33 -0.20 -17.20 -0.88
CA LEU A 33 0.13 -15.84 -1.31
C LEU A 33 0.69 -15.05 -0.13
N VAL A 34 -0.02 -15.04 1.01
CA VAL A 34 0.44 -14.35 2.23
C VAL A 34 1.82 -14.86 2.65
N HIS A 35 2.03 -16.18 2.65
CA HIS A 35 3.32 -16.78 2.98
C HIS A 35 4.44 -16.34 2.04
N THR A 36 4.17 -16.29 0.74
CA THR A 36 5.13 -15.84 -0.27
C THR A 36 5.48 -14.37 -0.06
N LEU A 37 4.48 -13.52 0.16
CA LEU A 37 4.67 -12.10 0.44
C LEU A 37 5.48 -11.87 1.72
N ARG A 38 5.21 -12.62 2.80
CA ARG A 38 5.99 -12.53 4.04
C ARG A 38 7.45 -12.94 3.86
N LYS A 39 7.73 -13.95 3.03
CA LYS A 39 9.12 -14.31 2.68
C LYS A 39 9.83 -13.18 1.93
N LEU A 40 9.12 -12.51 1.02
CA LEU A 40 9.66 -11.37 0.29
C LEU A 40 9.90 -10.17 1.21
N GLU A 41 8.95 -9.88 2.09
CA GLU A 41 9.09 -8.85 3.12
C GLU A 41 10.36 -9.08 3.95
N GLN A 42 10.58 -10.29 4.46
CA GLN A 42 11.80 -10.64 5.20
C GLN A 42 13.07 -10.51 4.34
N ARG A 43 13.00 -10.87 3.06
CA ARG A 43 14.14 -10.79 2.14
C ARG A 43 14.54 -9.35 1.84
N TYR A 44 13.58 -8.45 1.71
CA TYR A 44 13.76 -7.08 1.22
C TYR A 44 13.63 -6.00 2.29
N ALA A 45 13.23 -6.35 3.51
CA ALA A 45 13.18 -5.44 4.63
C ALA A 45 14.46 -4.62 4.71
N ASP A 46 14.29 -3.30 4.74
CA ASP A 46 15.35 -2.31 4.81
C ASP A 46 16.32 -2.25 3.62
N LYS A 47 16.07 -2.99 2.54
CA LYS A 47 16.89 -2.94 1.31
C LYS A 47 16.36 -1.89 0.35
N LYS A 48 17.27 -1.36 -0.48
CA LYS A 48 16.88 -0.57 -1.66
C LYS A 48 16.34 -1.51 -2.73
N VAL A 49 15.13 -1.23 -3.21
CA VAL A 49 14.42 -1.94 -4.28
C VAL A 49 14.11 -0.95 -5.40
N ARG A 50 14.01 -1.45 -6.63
CA ARG A 50 13.66 -0.64 -7.79
C ARG A 50 12.17 -0.76 -8.07
N ILE A 51 11.53 0.37 -8.36
CA ILE A 51 10.14 0.40 -8.80
C ILE A 51 10.10 -0.05 -10.25
N ASN A 52 9.34 -1.10 -10.53
CA ASN A 52 9.18 -1.64 -11.87
C ASN A 52 7.81 -2.27 -12.05
N THR A 53 7.35 -2.39 -13.30
CA THR A 53 6.10 -3.06 -13.62
C THR A 53 6.37 -4.46 -14.18
N TRP A 54 5.45 -5.39 -13.92
CA TRP A 54 5.54 -6.76 -14.46
C TRP A 54 5.48 -6.81 -16.00
N ASP A 55 4.95 -5.74 -16.61
CA ASP A 55 4.95 -5.58 -18.05
C ASP A 55 6.23 -4.85 -18.49
N LYS A 56 7.24 -5.66 -18.86
CA LYS A 56 8.53 -5.18 -19.40
C LYS A 56 8.39 -4.31 -20.65
N LYS A 57 7.23 -4.32 -21.33
CA LYS A 57 6.98 -3.51 -22.53
C LYS A 57 6.23 -2.21 -22.21
N ALA A 58 5.53 -2.13 -21.07
CA ALA A 58 4.57 -1.07 -20.84
C ALA A 58 5.22 0.28 -20.56
N ASP A 59 6.15 0.42 -19.61
CA ASP A 59 6.47 1.78 -19.16
C ASP A 59 7.86 1.90 -18.56
N ALA A 60 8.84 2.31 -19.38
CA ALA A 60 9.96 3.05 -18.84
C ALA A 60 9.47 4.48 -18.55
N TYR A 61 9.69 4.98 -17.32
CA TYR A 61 9.41 6.37 -16.91
C TYR A 61 7.95 6.78 -16.70
N GLN A 62 7.05 5.86 -16.36
CA GLN A 62 5.71 6.26 -15.88
C GLN A 62 5.77 6.68 -14.41
N ASP A 63 5.08 7.77 -14.09
CA ASP A 63 4.90 8.23 -12.73
C ASP A 63 3.78 7.45 -12.02
N ILE A 64 4.08 7.03 -10.80
CA ILE A 64 3.22 6.26 -9.92
C ILE A 64 2.87 7.14 -8.72
N PRO A 65 1.57 7.29 -8.39
CA PRO A 65 1.19 8.02 -7.19
C PRO A 65 1.65 7.27 -5.94
N VAL A 66 2.19 8.02 -4.99
CA VAL A 66 2.51 7.54 -3.64
C VAL A 66 1.41 7.99 -2.71
N LEU A 67 0.89 7.06 -1.93
CA LEU A 67 -0.16 7.29 -0.96
C LEU A 67 0.42 7.40 0.46
N ASP A 68 -0.24 8.15 1.34
CA ASP A 68 -0.05 8.08 2.79
C ASP A 68 -0.99 7.07 3.46
N ASP A 69 -0.96 7.05 4.79
CA ASP A 69 -1.85 6.23 5.63
C ASP A 69 -3.34 6.57 5.41
N ASP A 70 -3.66 7.82 5.08
CA ASP A 70 -5.02 8.32 4.81
C ASP A 70 -5.44 8.11 3.34
N GLN A 71 -4.63 7.38 2.56
CA GLN A 71 -4.82 7.12 1.12
C GLN A 71 -4.83 8.37 0.25
N GLN A 72 -4.24 9.46 0.72
CA GLN A 72 -4.05 10.68 -0.06
C GLN A 72 -2.75 10.63 -0.83
N ILE A 73 -2.74 11.21 -2.02
CA ILE A 73 -1.53 11.31 -2.83
C ILE A 73 -0.59 12.33 -2.18
N THR A 74 0.55 11.86 -1.69
CA THR A 74 1.58 12.72 -1.10
C THR A 74 2.72 13.03 -2.06
N GLY A 75 2.79 12.33 -3.18
CA GLY A 75 3.81 12.53 -4.20
C GLY A 75 3.72 11.52 -5.33
N THR A 76 4.77 11.51 -6.16
CA THR A 76 4.93 10.57 -7.26
C THR A 76 6.31 9.95 -7.23
N LEU A 77 6.41 8.72 -7.75
CA LEU A 77 7.67 8.02 -8.00
C LEU A 77 7.67 7.53 -9.43
N THR A 78 8.81 7.63 -10.09
CA THR A 78 8.93 7.22 -11.49
C THR A 78 9.38 5.76 -11.56
N ILE A 79 8.83 4.99 -12.50
CA ILE A 79 9.35 3.64 -12.78
C ILE A 79 10.84 3.75 -13.12
N GLY A 80 11.64 2.97 -12.40
CA GLY A 80 13.08 3.04 -12.44
C GLY A 80 13.72 3.60 -11.17
N ASP A 81 12.96 4.34 -10.37
CA ASP A 81 13.45 4.89 -9.10
C ASP A 81 13.81 3.79 -8.11
N SER A 82 14.86 4.05 -7.33
CA SER A 82 15.29 3.20 -6.23
C SER A 82 14.76 3.73 -4.91
N VAL A 83 14.00 2.91 -4.18
CA VAL A 83 13.40 3.27 -2.89
C VAL A 83 13.76 2.25 -1.82
N LYS A 84 13.78 2.66 -0.55
CA LYS A 84 14.00 1.71 0.55
C LYS A 84 12.68 1.03 0.90
N PHE A 85 12.63 -0.29 0.77
CA PHE A 85 11.48 -1.10 1.14
C PHE A 85 11.37 -1.22 2.67
N ILE A 86 10.13 -1.17 3.18
CA ILE A 86 9.84 -1.30 4.61
C ILE A 86 9.05 -2.59 4.89
N ALA A 87 7.84 -2.70 4.35
CA ALA A 87 6.94 -3.80 4.65
C ALA A 87 5.89 -4.02 3.55
N ILE A 88 5.19 -5.16 3.61
CA ILE A 88 3.99 -5.41 2.81
C ILE A 88 2.76 -5.18 3.69
N ASP A 89 1.84 -4.35 3.21
CA ASP A 89 0.56 -4.11 3.84
C ASP A 89 -0.55 -4.89 3.11
N LEU A 90 -1.22 -5.74 3.87
CA LEU A 90 -2.33 -6.60 3.45
C LEU A 90 -3.68 -6.10 3.98
N GLY A 91 -3.70 -5.02 4.76
CA GLY A 91 -4.91 -4.52 5.42
C GLY A 91 -5.75 -3.59 4.55
N GLN A 92 -5.31 -3.27 3.34
CA GLN A 92 -5.87 -2.18 2.56
C GLN A 92 -7.05 -2.64 1.69
N PRO A 93 -8.11 -1.82 1.57
CA PRO A 93 -9.32 -2.20 0.84
C PRO A 93 -9.12 -2.26 -0.68
N ASP A 94 -8.09 -1.59 -1.21
CA ASP A 94 -7.77 -1.53 -2.64
C ASP A 94 -6.73 -2.57 -3.09
N GLY A 95 -6.25 -3.41 -2.17
CA GLY A 95 -5.34 -4.52 -2.47
C GLY A 95 -4.05 -4.50 -1.65
N ILE A 96 -3.04 -5.21 -2.15
CA ILE A 96 -1.75 -5.34 -1.47
C ILE A 96 -0.90 -4.10 -1.77
N ARG A 97 -0.45 -3.42 -0.72
CA ARG A 97 0.46 -2.28 -0.82
C ARG A 97 1.85 -2.64 -0.30
N ALA A 98 2.84 -1.95 -0.83
CA ALA A 98 4.20 -1.97 -0.30
C ALA A 98 4.50 -0.62 0.34
N ALA A 99 4.95 -0.68 1.59
CA ALA A 99 5.45 0.45 2.34
C ALA A 99 6.90 0.72 1.95
N ILE A 100 7.19 1.97 1.63
CA ILE A 100 8.50 2.44 1.18
C ILE A 100 8.91 3.70 1.94
N LYS A 101 10.21 3.94 2.03
CA LYS A 101 10.77 5.14 2.66
C LYS A 101 10.94 6.24 1.61
N LEU A 102 10.35 7.39 1.88
CA LEU A 102 10.49 8.60 1.07
C LEU A 102 11.71 9.45 1.48
N PRO A 103 12.20 10.35 0.60
CA PRO A 103 13.37 11.20 0.87
C PRO A 103 13.25 12.07 2.12
N ASP A 104 12.02 12.46 2.51
CA ASP A 104 11.72 13.25 3.71
C ASP A 104 11.57 12.40 4.98
N ASN A 105 12.05 11.15 4.94
CA ASN A 105 11.99 10.18 6.03
C ASN A 105 10.55 9.78 6.42
N LYS A 106 9.55 10.04 5.57
CA LYS A 106 8.19 9.52 5.75
C LYS A 106 8.01 8.14 5.12
N THR A 107 6.96 7.45 5.55
CA THR A 107 6.50 6.21 4.92
C THR A 107 5.50 6.58 3.84
N GLY A 108 5.68 6.04 2.65
CA GLY A 108 4.71 6.10 1.56
C GLY A 108 4.29 4.70 1.15
N TYR A 109 3.18 4.61 0.43
CA TYR A 109 2.60 3.35 -0.02
C TYR A 109 2.38 3.37 -1.54
N ILE A 110 2.78 2.27 -2.18
CA ILE A 110 2.51 2.01 -3.59
C ILE A 110 1.93 0.60 -3.74
N GLN A 111 1.31 0.30 -4.88
CA GLN A 111 0.83 -1.06 -5.15
C GLN A 111 1.99 -2.04 -5.23
N TYR A 112 1.86 -3.21 -4.58
CA TYR A 112 2.96 -4.16 -4.42
C TYR A 112 3.52 -4.71 -5.76
N TRP A 113 2.66 -4.93 -6.76
CA TRP A 113 3.10 -5.43 -8.07
C TRP A 113 3.98 -4.43 -8.85
N LYS A 114 4.12 -3.20 -8.34
CA LYS A 114 5.05 -2.19 -8.87
C LYS A 114 6.46 -2.28 -8.27
N ILE A 115 6.72 -3.30 -7.46
CA ILE A 115 8.05 -3.64 -6.96
C ILE A 115 8.46 -4.95 -7.63
N GLU A 116 9.53 -4.92 -8.42
CA GLU A 116 10.20 -6.13 -8.87
C GLU A 116 11.49 -6.37 -8.09
N GLU A 117 11.83 -7.66 -7.90
CA GLU A 117 13.16 -8.08 -7.46
C GLU A 117 14.20 -7.62 -8.49
N PHE A 118 14.85 -6.47 -8.30
CA PHE A 118 16.13 -6.24 -8.95
C PHE A 118 17.23 -6.90 -8.13
N GLU A 119 18.12 -7.62 -8.82
CA GLU A 119 19.44 -7.95 -8.29
C GLU A 119 19.98 -6.74 -7.51
N PRO A 120 20.63 -6.95 -6.35
CA PRO A 120 20.99 -5.89 -5.41
C PRO A 120 21.48 -4.66 -6.16
N ALA A 121 20.77 -3.54 -5.95
CA ALA A 121 20.83 -2.32 -6.77
C ALA A 121 22.27 -1.80 -7.07
N ALA A 122 23.25 -2.23 -6.28
CA ALA A 122 24.68 -2.08 -6.52
C ALA A 122 25.21 -2.61 -7.87
N ARG A 123 24.48 -3.49 -8.59
CA ARG A 123 24.92 -3.99 -9.90
C ARG A 123 24.58 -3.08 -11.07
N ILE A 124 23.59 -2.20 -10.94
CA ILE A 124 23.04 -1.46 -12.09
C ILE A 124 23.04 0.05 -11.87
N ASP A 125 23.09 0.50 -10.62
CA ASP A 125 23.24 1.91 -10.32
C ASP A 125 24.68 2.20 -9.80
N PRO A 126 25.55 2.83 -10.61
CA PRO A 126 26.89 3.23 -10.18
C PRO A 126 26.87 4.28 -9.05
N ASP A 127 25.76 4.98 -8.82
CA ASP A 127 25.63 5.98 -7.76
C ASP A 127 25.31 5.37 -6.38
N LEU A 128 24.97 4.07 -6.34
CA LEU A 128 24.72 3.33 -5.10
C LEU A 128 25.97 2.66 -4.50
N LYS A 129 27.17 2.90 -5.07
CA LYS A 129 28.45 2.36 -4.59
C LYS A 129 29.10 3.15 -3.44
N ASN A 130 28.49 4.24 -2.98
CA ASN A 130 29.02 5.09 -1.91
C ASN A 130 28.15 5.07 -0.65
#